data_AF-K9XTU5-F1
#
_entry.id   AF-K9XTU5-F1
#
_cell.length_a   1.000
_cell.length_b   1.000
_cell.length_c   1.000
_cell.angle_alpha   90.00
_cell.angle_beta   90.00
_cell.angle_gamma   90.00
#
_symmetry.space_group_name_H-M   'P 1'
#
loop_
_entity.id
_entity.type
_entity.pdbx_description
1 polymer ?
#
loop_
_entity_poly.entity_id
_entity_poly.type
_entity_poly.pdbx_seq_one_letter_code
_entity_poly.pdbx_strand_id
1 'polypeptide(L)'
;MSSPKGIAGGFNKIASKDFENSSNTYDVAIDIKGSYLANLTPIEQYNLVSYLARVEGCKIGRFDLAIDDYSYQKIPLEEMKKAYKEGNNFGFKHHWDTGLNENGEIKGSRTEYFGGRTSDKKVRVYSHENKCMRFEAQLRGKQAESAIQNLTSLTRTTESDEEWNLIIQKTLGGIAVGIIDFRDKNKLKNLGKASRDKTKRLPFWQQFIDEVGSVIKLKPTTNKVKNEALESKTKWFNKYAIKTLAQLALVYGDEYVLESIKQGKASLTPKDHKEIEYWKSEINS
;
A
#
# COMPACT_ATOMS: atom_id res chain seq x y z
N MET A 1 0.73 26.57 -9.12
CA MET A 1 1.89 27.19 -8.43
C MET A 1 3.05 26.21 -8.49
N SER A 2 4.24 26.60 -8.96
CA SER A 2 5.42 25.72 -8.98
C SER A 2 6.60 26.45 -8.35
N SER A 3 7.21 25.84 -7.34
CA SER A 3 8.48 26.29 -6.76
C SER A 3 9.64 25.92 -7.70
N PRO A 4 10.65 26.78 -7.85
CA PRO A 4 11.91 26.43 -8.53
C PRO A 4 12.59 25.19 -7.95
N LYS A 5 12.27 24.82 -6.70
CA LYS A 5 12.83 23.68 -5.98
C LYS A 5 12.02 22.38 -6.15
N GLY A 6 11.02 22.33 -7.04
CA GLY A 6 10.34 21.06 -7.35
C GLY A 6 9.14 20.70 -6.47
N ILE A 7 8.53 21.70 -5.81
CA ILE A 7 7.19 21.57 -5.21
C ILE A 7 6.18 22.15 -6.21
N ALA A 8 5.24 21.34 -6.66
CA ALA A 8 4.14 21.79 -7.52
C ALA A 8 2.81 21.71 -6.76
N GLY A 9 2.07 22.81 -6.75
CA GLY A 9 0.73 22.95 -6.18
C GLY A 9 -0.30 23.27 -7.25
N GLY A 10 -1.49 22.66 -7.16
CA GLY A 10 -2.65 23.00 -7.99
C GLY A 10 -3.92 23.10 -7.16
N PHE A 11 -4.83 23.99 -7.56
CA PHE A 11 -6.17 24.13 -6.98
C PHE A 11 -7.19 23.37 -7.83
N ASN A 12 -8.24 22.83 -7.21
CA ASN A 12 -9.37 22.17 -7.89
C ASN A 12 -8.94 21.07 -8.87
N LYS A 13 -7.94 20.27 -8.49
CA LYS A 13 -7.44 19.19 -9.35
C LYS A 13 -8.35 17.97 -9.17
N ILE A 14 -9.17 17.67 -10.18
CA ILE A 14 -9.70 16.32 -10.35
C ILE A 14 -8.46 15.42 -10.46
N ALA A 15 -8.36 14.41 -9.60
CA ALA A 15 -7.28 13.44 -9.65
C ALA A 15 -7.10 13.01 -11.12
N SER A 16 -5.87 13.07 -11.64
CA SER A 16 -5.60 12.76 -13.05
C SER A 16 -6.28 11.44 -13.43
N LYS A 17 -6.65 11.28 -14.72
CA LYS A 17 -7.36 10.09 -15.28
C LYS A 17 -6.84 8.72 -14.79
N ASP A 18 -5.62 8.63 -14.26
CA ASP A 18 -5.08 7.46 -13.56
C ASP A 18 -5.76 7.08 -12.23
N PHE A 19 -6.71 7.87 -11.72
CA PHE A 19 -7.45 7.65 -10.45
C PHE A 19 -8.97 7.44 -10.68
N GLU A 20 -9.35 6.84 -11.81
CA GLU A 20 -10.71 6.77 -12.38
C GLU A 20 -11.83 6.11 -11.53
N ASN A 21 -11.60 5.68 -10.28
CA ASN A 21 -12.62 4.96 -9.49
C ASN A 21 -13.02 5.61 -8.15
N SER A 22 -12.59 6.84 -7.88
CA SER A 22 -13.16 7.64 -6.79
C SER A 22 -13.07 9.10 -7.15
N SER A 23 -14.20 9.81 -7.12
CA SER A 23 -14.28 11.27 -7.22
C SER A 23 -13.62 11.93 -6.00
N ASN A 24 -12.31 11.75 -5.83
CA ASN A 24 -11.55 12.48 -4.83
C ASN A 24 -11.28 13.87 -5.43
N THR A 25 -12.19 14.80 -5.15
CA THR A 25 -11.96 16.23 -5.33
C THR A 25 -11.06 16.70 -4.19
N TYR A 26 -9.95 17.35 -4.53
CA TYR A 26 -9.07 17.99 -3.57
C TYR A 26 -9.13 19.49 -3.77
N ASP A 27 -9.24 20.25 -2.69
CA ASP A 27 -9.16 21.72 -2.73
C ASP A 27 -7.76 22.15 -3.20
N VAL A 28 -6.74 21.46 -2.68
CA VAL A 28 -5.33 21.67 -2.99
C VAL A 28 -4.63 20.32 -3.18
N ALA A 29 -3.86 20.18 -4.25
CA ALA A 29 -2.96 19.05 -4.47
C ALA A 29 -1.50 19.52 -4.46
N ILE A 30 -0.66 18.85 -3.66
CA ILE A 30 0.78 19.12 -3.55
C ILE A 30 1.55 17.90 -4.09
N ASP A 31 2.50 18.15 -4.98
CA ASP A 31 3.43 17.15 -5.52
C ASP A 31 4.86 17.56 -5.16
N ILE A 32 5.53 16.72 -4.37
CA ILE A 32 6.90 16.90 -3.92
C ILE A 32 7.77 15.91 -4.68
N LYS A 33 8.61 16.42 -5.59
CA LYS A 33 9.46 15.59 -6.43
C LYS A 33 10.60 14.94 -5.65
N GLY A 34 11.05 13.78 -6.12
CA GLY A 34 12.22 13.09 -5.57
C GLY A 34 13.48 13.95 -5.61
N SER A 35 13.63 14.83 -6.60
CA SER A 35 14.74 15.79 -6.66
C SER A 35 14.74 16.81 -5.52
N TYR A 36 13.56 17.19 -4.98
CA TYR A 36 13.49 18.02 -3.78
C TYR A 36 13.94 17.23 -2.55
N LEU A 37 13.39 16.02 -2.38
CA LEU A 37 13.70 15.15 -1.25
C LEU A 37 15.17 14.73 -1.21
N ALA A 38 15.81 14.57 -2.37
CA ALA A 38 17.23 14.24 -2.48
C ALA A 38 18.17 15.32 -1.88
N ASN A 39 17.68 16.55 -1.70
CA ASN A 39 18.44 17.63 -1.05
C ASN A 39 18.22 17.68 0.47
N LEU A 40 17.42 16.77 1.03
CA LEU A 40 17.11 16.70 2.46
C LEU A 40 17.80 15.49 3.08
N THR A 41 18.29 15.65 4.30
CA THR A 41 18.72 14.53 5.16
C THR A 41 17.52 13.60 5.47
N PRO A 42 17.77 12.33 5.83
CA PRO A 42 16.67 11.43 6.21
C PRO A 42 15.80 11.98 7.35
N ILE A 43 16.40 12.66 8.34
CA ILE A 43 15.67 13.33 9.42
C ILE A 43 14.75 14.43 8.90
N GLU A 44 15.24 15.28 7.99
CA GLU A 44 14.43 16.34 7.39
C GLU A 44 13.29 15.79 6.52
N GLN A 45 13.56 14.72 5.75
CA GLN A 45 12.52 14.02 5.00
C GLN A 45 11.46 13.43 5.94
N TYR A 46 11.88 12.78 7.02
CA TYR A 46 10.99 12.24 8.06
C TYR A 46 10.14 13.33 8.71
N ASN A 47 10.74 14.45 9.09
CA ASN A 47 10.04 15.58 9.71
C ASN A 47 9.00 16.19 8.75
N LEU A 48 9.37 16.39 7.48
CA LEU A 48 8.46 16.88 6.46
C LEU A 48 7.26 15.94 6.28
N VAL A 49 7.51 14.64 6.12
CA VAL A 49 6.44 13.65 5.95
C VAL A 49 5.57 13.55 7.20
N SER A 50 6.16 13.56 8.38
CA SER A 50 5.44 13.53 9.66
C SER A 50 4.58 14.77 9.88
N TYR A 51 5.08 15.94 9.48
CA TYR A 51 4.30 17.17 9.49
C TYR A 51 3.09 17.06 8.56
N LEU A 52 3.31 16.69 7.30
CA LEU A 52 2.23 16.55 6.31
C LEU A 52 1.16 15.54 6.76
N ALA A 53 1.56 14.43 7.38
CA ALA A 53 0.65 13.41 7.89
C ALA A 53 -0.22 13.87 9.06
N ARG A 54 0.18 14.95 9.76
CA ARG A 54 -0.56 15.53 10.89
C ARG A 54 -1.45 16.72 10.50
N VAL A 55 -1.27 17.26 9.30
CA VAL A 55 -2.13 18.36 8.81
C VAL A 55 -3.54 17.82 8.62
N GLU A 56 -4.50 18.43 9.30
CA GLU A 56 -5.91 18.06 9.22
C GLU A 56 -6.41 18.14 7.77
N GLY A 57 -7.15 17.12 7.34
CA GLY A 57 -7.66 17.00 5.97
C GLY A 57 -6.61 16.59 4.92
N CYS A 58 -5.32 16.51 5.26
CA CYS A 58 -4.29 16.08 4.32
C CYS A 58 -4.40 14.57 4.04
N LYS A 59 -4.40 14.18 2.76
CA LYS A 59 -4.38 12.77 2.32
C LYS A 59 -3.17 12.52 1.44
N ILE A 60 -2.38 11.51 1.79
CA ILE A 60 -1.22 11.09 0.99
C ILE A 60 -1.70 10.15 -0.12
N GLY A 61 -1.95 10.71 -1.31
CA GLY A 61 -2.45 9.95 -2.46
C GLY A 61 -1.39 9.04 -3.12
N ARG A 62 -0.11 9.38 -3.01
CA ARG A 62 1.02 8.62 -3.57
C ARG A 62 2.28 8.83 -2.74
N PHE A 63 3.04 7.75 -2.56
CA PHE A 63 4.33 7.77 -1.88
C PHE A 63 5.29 6.82 -2.60
N ASP A 64 6.43 7.35 -3.05
CA ASP A 64 7.44 6.59 -3.79
C ASP A 64 8.71 6.51 -2.93
N LEU A 65 9.27 5.32 -2.82
CA LEU A 65 10.46 5.01 -2.04
C LEU A 65 11.53 4.45 -2.97
N ALA A 66 12.80 4.85 -2.80
CA ALA A 66 13.90 4.38 -3.61
C ALA A 66 15.04 3.81 -2.77
N ILE A 67 15.68 2.76 -3.28
CA ILE A 67 16.94 2.20 -2.80
C ILE A 67 17.92 2.30 -3.96
N ASP A 68 19.03 2.97 -3.74
CA ASP A 68 20.08 3.17 -4.74
C ASP A 68 21.26 2.25 -4.47
N ASP A 69 21.56 1.40 -5.45
CA ASP A 69 22.70 0.50 -5.46
C ASP A 69 23.77 1.03 -6.42
N TYR A 70 24.75 1.72 -5.85
CA TYR A 70 25.88 2.29 -6.60
C TYR A 70 26.89 1.23 -7.06
N SER A 71 26.88 0.01 -6.51
CA SER A 71 27.77 -1.06 -6.97
C SER A 71 27.18 -1.88 -8.13
N TYR A 72 25.88 -1.71 -8.42
CA TYR A 72 25.14 -2.50 -9.41
C TYR A 72 25.14 -4.01 -9.12
N GLN A 73 25.42 -4.42 -7.88
CA GLN A 73 25.56 -5.84 -7.50
C GLN A 73 24.56 -6.28 -6.41
N LYS A 74 23.95 -5.34 -5.69
CA LYS A 74 23.08 -5.64 -4.55
C LYS A 74 21.65 -5.91 -4.95
N ILE A 75 21.10 -5.20 -5.95
CA ILE A 75 19.73 -5.45 -6.41
C ILE A 75 19.72 -6.66 -7.35
N PRO A 76 19.07 -7.79 -6.96
CA PRO A 76 19.20 -9.07 -7.66
C PRO A 76 18.19 -9.20 -8.82
N LEU A 77 18.32 -8.33 -9.83
CA LEU A 77 17.30 -8.16 -10.87
C LEU A 77 17.04 -9.44 -11.70
N GLU A 78 18.10 -10.16 -12.08
CA GLU A 78 17.97 -11.35 -12.91
C GLU A 78 17.32 -12.51 -12.14
N GLU A 79 17.64 -12.65 -10.85
CA GLU A 79 17.01 -13.61 -9.95
C GLU A 79 15.54 -13.28 -9.71
N MET A 80 15.19 -12.00 -9.58
CA MET A 80 13.79 -11.55 -9.49
C MET A 80 12.99 -11.96 -10.74
N LYS A 81 13.55 -11.75 -11.94
CA LYS A 81 12.93 -12.14 -13.22
C LYS A 81 12.76 -13.65 -13.33
N LYS A 82 13.80 -14.42 -12.96
CA LYS A 82 13.74 -15.89 -12.94
C LYS A 82 12.65 -16.39 -11.97
N ALA A 83 12.65 -15.88 -10.74
CA ALA A 83 11.66 -16.25 -9.74
C ALA A 83 10.22 -15.89 -10.16
N TYR A 84 10.01 -14.76 -10.85
CA TYR A 84 8.71 -14.44 -11.43
C TYR A 84 8.27 -15.47 -12.49
N LYS A 85 9.16 -15.85 -13.43
CA LYS A 85 8.86 -16.85 -14.46
C LYS A 85 8.51 -18.22 -13.86
N GLU A 86 9.11 -18.56 -12.74
CA GLU A 86 8.81 -19.78 -11.97
C GLU A 86 7.54 -19.66 -11.10
N GLY A 87 6.86 -18.50 -11.11
CA GLY A 87 5.68 -18.25 -10.31
C GLY A 87 5.96 -18.05 -8.81
N ASN A 88 7.21 -17.84 -8.41
CA ASN A 88 7.65 -17.65 -7.01
C ASN A 88 7.44 -16.20 -6.49
N ASN A 89 6.55 -15.43 -7.12
CA ASN A 89 6.25 -14.03 -6.78
C ASN A 89 5.05 -13.88 -5.82
N PHE A 90 5.14 -12.92 -4.90
CA PHE A 90 4.06 -12.47 -4.03
C PHE A 90 3.94 -10.96 -4.04
N GLY A 91 2.70 -10.44 -4.01
CA GLY A 91 2.43 -9.01 -3.93
C GLY A 91 2.31 -8.30 -5.27
N PHE A 92 2.53 -9.00 -6.39
CA PHE A 92 2.28 -8.50 -7.75
C PHE A 92 1.92 -9.67 -8.67
N LYS A 93 1.22 -9.39 -9.79
CA LYS A 93 0.78 -10.39 -10.77
C LYS A 93 1.51 -10.32 -12.11
N HIS A 94 2.02 -9.16 -12.48
CA HIS A 94 2.56 -8.90 -13.80
C HIS A 94 3.98 -8.36 -13.71
N HIS A 95 4.81 -8.78 -14.66
CA HIS A 95 6.14 -8.23 -14.93
C HIS A 95 6.19 -7.81 -16.41
N TRP A 96 6.80 -6.67 -16.69
CA TRP A 96 6.99 -6.12 -18.03
C TRP A 96 8.18 -5.16 -18.04
N ASP A 97 8.74 -4.89 -19.22
CA ASP A 97 9.82 -3.93 -19.39
C ASP A 97 9.49 -2.89 -20.48
N THR A 98 10.23 -1.78 -20.51
CA THR A 98 10.15 -0.75 -21.56
C THR A 98 11.18 -0.96 -22.67
N GLY A 99 11.76 -2.16 -22.76
CA GLY A 99 13.03 -2.42 -23.42
C GLY A 99 13.00 -2.45 -24.94
N LEU A 100 11.83 -2.52 -25.59
CA LEU A 100 11.76 -2.63 -27.05
C LEU A 100 10.60 -1.78 -27.59
N ASN A 101 10.87 -0.96 -28.61
CA ASN A 101 9.82 -0.40 -29.47
C ASN A 101 9.27 -1.50 -30.40
N GLU A 102 8.27 -1.15 -31.22
CA GLU A 102 7.64 -2.07 -32.18
C GLU A 102 8.64 -2.68 -33.20
N ASN A 103 9.81 -2.05 -33.34
CA ASN A 103 10.89 -2.48 -34.23
C ASN A 103 11.98 -3.31 -33.51
N GLY A 104 11.83 -3.61 -32.22
CA GLY A 104 12.85 -4.32 -31.45
C GLY A 104 14.06 -3.46 -31.05
N GLU A 105 13.94 -2.13 -31.09
CA GLU A 105 15.01 -1.22 -30.69
C GLU A 105 14.82 -0.75 -29.23
N ILE A 106 15.93 -0.62 -28.50
CA ILE A 106 15.94 -0.14 -27.12
C ILE A 106 15.62 1.36 -27.08
N LYS A 107 14.43 1.73 -26.60
CA LYS A 107 14.05 3.13 -26.39
C LYS A 107 14.39 3.57 -24.96
N GLY A 108 15.58 4.16 -24.78
CA GLY A 108 16.03 4.73 -23.50
C GLY A 108 16.56 3.70 -22.49
N SER A 109 16.73 4.10 -21.22
CA SER A 109 17.19 3.21 -20.16
C SER A 109 16.14 2.14 -19.85
N ARG A 110 16.45 0.87 -20.15
CA ARG A 110 15.59 -0.29 -19.84
C ARG A 110 15.14 -0.24 -18.38
N THR A 111 13.82 -0.27 -18.18
CA THR A 111 13.19 -0.31 -16.85
C THR A 111 12.36 -1.57 -16.73
N GLU A 112 12.60 -2.33 -15.67
CA GLU A 112 11.87 -3.55 -15.32
C GLU A 112 10.76 -3.20 -14.32
N TYR A 113 9.53 -3.61 -14.58
CA TYR A 113 8.37 -3.32 -13.75
C TYR A 113 7.82 -4.59 -13.11
N PHE A 114 7.56 -4.57 -11.81
CA PHE A 114 6.88 -5.64 -11.07
C PHE A 114 5.59 -5.09 -10.47
N GLY A 115 4.46 -5.33 -11.15
CA GLY A 115 3.17 -4.74 -10.84
C GLY A 115 2.46 -4.18 -12.08
N GLY A 116 1.14 -3.99 -11.97
CA GLY A 116 0.34 -3.36 -13.01
C GLY A 116 0.60 -1.85 -13.10
N ARG A 117 0.28 -1.22 -14.23
CA ARG A 117 0.39 0.24 -14.37
C ARG A 117 -0.53 1.00 -13.41
N THR A 118 -1.73 0.46 -13.22
CA THR A 118 -2.83 0.99 -12.40
C THR A 118 -2.89 0.39 -11.00
N SER A 119 -1.95 -0.48 -10.61
CA SER A 119 -1.99 -1.07 -9.27
C SER A 119 -1.60 -0.08 -8.18
N ASP A 120 -2.20 -0.25 -7.00
CA ASP A 120 -1.91 0.57 -5.80
C ASP A 120 -0.47 0.44 -5.32
N LYS A 121 0.24 -0.59 -5.78
CA LYS A 121 1.67 -0.77 -5.55
C LYS A 121 2.34 -1.35 -6.79
N LYS A 122 3.55 -0.89 -7.08
CA LYS A 122 4.43 -1.49 -8.09
C LYS A 122 5.89 -1.19 -7.78
N VAL A 123 6.79 -2.04 -8.24
CA VAL A 123 8.24 -1.82 -8.19
C VAL A 123 8.77 -1.53 -9.59
N ARG A 124 9.74 -0.63 -9.67
CA ARG A 124 10.56 -0.36 -10.86
C ARG A 124 12.02 -0.64 -10.53
N VAL A 125 12.74 -1.30 -11.43
CA VAL A 125 14.21 -1.43 -11.35
C VAL A 125 14.83 -0.90 -12.64
N TYR A 126 15.73 0.08 -12.53
CA TYR A 126 16.32 0.77 -13.68
C TYR A 126 17.68 1.39 -13.34
N SER A 127 18.47 1.71 -14.37
CA SER A 127 19.66 2.55 -14.22
C SER A 127 19.23 4.00 -14.03
N HIS A 128 19.49 4.58 -12.86
CA HIS A 128 19.16 5.97 -12.57
C HIS A 128 20.35 6.87 -12.88
N GLU A 129 20.18 7.76 -13.86
CA GLU A 129 21.20 8.71 -14.33
C GLU A 129 22.56 8.08 -14.68
N ASN A 130 22.61 6.78 -14.98
CA ASN A 130 23.84 6.00 -15.15
C ASN A 130 24.80 6.06 -13.95
N LYS A 131 24.28 6.32 -12.74
CA LYS A 131 25.06 6.39 -11.49
C LYS A 131 24.82 5.20 -10.57
N CYS A 132 23.61 4.68 -10.54
CA CYS A 132 23.24 3.53 -9.72
C CYS A 132 22.16 2.69 -10.40
N MET A 133 22.02 1.44 -9.94
CA MET A 133 20.79 0.69 -10.12
C MET A 133 19.81 1.11 -9.03
N ARG A 134 18.63 1.58 -9.43
CA ARG A 134 17.58 2.02 -8.50
C ARG A 134 16.47 0.99 -8.42
N PHE A 135 16.14 0.58 -7.20
CA PHE A 135 14.92 -0.13 -6.86
C PHE A 135 13.91 0.88 -6.31
N GLU A 136 12.80 1.08 -7.00
CA GLU A 136 11.81 2.10 -6.64
C GLU A 136 10.43 1.47 -6.42
N ALA A 137 9.92 1.59 -5.19
CA ALA A 137 8.60 1.15 -4.80
C ALA A 137 7.62 2.32 -4.86
N GLN A 138 6.64 2.24 -5.76
CA GLN A 138 5.55 3.21 -5.85
C GLN A 138 4.33 2.71 -5.10
N LEU A 139 3.75 3.53 -4.23
CA LEU A 139 2.53 3.25 -3.48
C LEU A 139 1.47 4.30 -3.76
N ARG A 140 0.19 3.91 -3.79
CA ARG A 140 -0.96 4.79 -4.00
C ARG A 140 -2.07 4.49 -2.99
N GLY A 141 -2.90 5.51 -2.73
CA GLY A 141 -4.07 5.42 -1.87
C GLY A 141 -3.75 4.79 -0.51
N LYS A 142 -4.52 3.77 -0.11
CA LYS A 142 -4.37 3.10 1.20
C LYS A 142 -2.99 2.48 1.43
N GLN A 143 -2.27 2.11 0.38
CA GLN A 143 -0.90 1.59 0.55
C GLN A 143 0.08 2.72 0.89
N ALA A 144 -0.09 3.89 0.27
CA ALA A 144 0.70 5.07 0.61
C ALA A 144 0.41 5.51 2.05
N GLU A 145 -0.87 5.61 2.44
CA GLU A 145 -1.26 5.90 3.83
C GLU A 145 -0.67 4.92 4.84
N SER A 146 -0.73 3.61 4.55
CA SER A 146 -0.14 2.57 5.41
C SER A 146 1.36 2.75 5.57
N ALA A 147 2.08 3.06 4.48
CA ALA A 147 3.51 3.32 4.54
C ALA A 147 3.84 4.55 5.40
N ILE A 148 3.08 5.62 5.23
CA ILE A 148 3.24 6.85 6.01
C ILE A 148 2.98 6.57 7.49
N GLN A 149 1.93 5.83 7.84
CA GLN A 149 1.66 5.46 9.23
C GLN A 149 2.81 4.66 9.86
N ASN A 150 3.41 3.71 9.12
CA ASN A 150 4.57 2.95 9.62
C ASN A 150 5.79 3.86 9.81
N LEU A 151 5.98 4.84 8.93
CA LEU A 151 7.08 5.81 9.07
C LEU A 151 6.83 6.74 10.26
N THR A 152 5.65 7.36 10.35
CA THR A 152 5.33 8.36 11.38
C THR A 152 5.02 7.76 12.75
N SER A 153 4.91 6.43 12.87
CA SER A 153 4.85 5.75 14.16
C SER A 153 6.20 5.64 14.85
N LEU A 154 7.30 5.95 14.15
CA LEU A 154 8.61 6.00 14.77
C LEU A 154 8.64 7.13 15.81
N THR A 155 9.19 6.83 16.99
CA THR A 155 9.38 7.80 18.06
C THR A 155 10.85 7.80 18.44
N ARG A 156 11.48 8.97 18.38
CA ARG A 156 12.85 9.17 18.86
C ARG A 156 12.84 9.31 20.38
N THR A 157 13.74 8.62 21.05
CA THR A 157 13.88 8.63 22.51
C THR A 157 15.24 9.17 22.90
N THR A 158 16.29 8.36 22.80
CA THR A 158 17.66 8.68 23.23
C THR A 158 18.69 8.53 22.12
N GLU A 159 18.26 8.17 20.90
CA GLU A 159 19.16 7.89 19.78
C GLU A 159 19.89 9.15 19.31
N SER A 160 21.16 9.00 18.92
CA SER A 160 21.92 10.04 18.23
C SER A 160 21.31 10.36 16.86
N ASP A 161 21.75 11.45 16.21
CA ASP A 161 21.27 11.77 14.86
C ASP A 161 21.68 10.70 13.84
N GLU A 162 22.86 10.11 13.98
CA GLU A 162 23.36 9.03 13.13
C GLU A 162 22.53 7.75 13.30
N GLU A 163 22.26 7.36 14.54
CA GLU A 163 21.43 6.20 14.86
C GLU A 163 20.00 6.39 14.35
N TRP A 164 19.45 7.59 14.56
CA TRP A 164 18.11 7.93 14.13
C TRP A 164 17.98 7.98 12.60
N ASN A 165 18.98 8.54 11.90
CA ASN A 165 19.06 8.48 10.44
C ASN A 165 19.03 7.04 9.94
N LEU A 166 19.79 6.14 10.56
CA LEU A 166 19.83 4.73 10.19
C LEU A 166 18.47 4.04 10.41
N ILE A 167 17.78 4.34 11.52
CA ILE A 167 16.43 3.82 11.80
C ILE A 167 15.42 4.26 10.73
N ILE A 168 15.46 5.54 10.32
CA ILE A 168 14.61 6.08 9.27
C ILE A 168 14.91 5.38 7.94
N GLN A 169 16.18 5.30 7.55
CA GLN A 169 16.59 4.65 6.29
C GLN A 169 16.19 3.17 6.24
N LYS A 170 16.42 2.42 7.31
CA LYS A 170 15.99 1.01 7.42
C LYS A 170 14.47 0.89 7.34
N THR A 171 13.73 1.81 7.94
CA THR A 171 12.26 1.83 7.85
C THR A 171 11.79 2.07 6.42
N LEU A 172 12.33 3.10 5.74
CA LEU A 172 12.01 3.42 4.35
C LEU A 172 12.34 2.26 3.41
N GLY A 173 13.56 1.72 3.50
CA GLY A 173 14.01 0.57 2.73
C GLY A 173 13.18 -0.68 3.02
N GLY A 174 12.87 -0.93 4.29
CA GLY A 174 12.03 -2.04 4.74
C GLY A 174 10.62 -1.99 4.17
N ILE A 175 10.01 -0.80 4.10
CA ILE A 175 8.72 -0.60 3.41
C ILE A 175 8.89 -0.89 1.92
N ALA A 176 9.92 -0.34 1.27
CA ALA A 176 10.14 -0.50 -0.16
C ALA A 176 10.28 -1.97 -0.58
N VAL A 177 11.06 -2.77 0.16
CA VAL A 177 11.21 -4.20 -0.14
C VAL A 177 10.00 -5.03 0.30
N GLY A 178 9.21 -4.57 1.26
CA GLY A 178 8.06 -5.32 1.81
C GLY A 178 6.84 -5.41 0.88
N ILE A 179 6.76 -4.57 -0.16
CA ILE A 179 5.60 -4.50 -1.06
C ILE A 179 5.51 -5.72 -1.99
N ILE A 180 6.64 -6.30 -2.36
CA ILE A 180 6.78 -7.56 -3.11
C ILE A 180 7.55 -8.60 -2.27
N ASP A 181 7.49 -9.87 -2.64
CA ASP A 181 8.28 -10.92 -1.98
C ASP A 181 8.51 -12.06 -2.97
N PHE A 182 9.65 -12.74 -2.86
CA PHE A 182 9.97 -13.90 -3.67
C PHE A 182 10.18 -15.11 -2.77
N ARG A 183 9.30 -16.12 -2.90
CA ARG A 183 9.27 -17.29 -2.01
C ARG A 183 9.02 -18.56 -2.82
N ASP A 184 9.68 -19.64 -2.40
CA ASP A 184 9.56 -20.96 -3.01
C ASP A 184 8.14 -21.51 -2.84
N LYS A 185 7.44 -21.72 -3.96
CA LYS A 185 6.12 -22.35 -4.03
C LYS A 185 6.18 -23.82 -4.50
N ASN A 186 7.35 -24.34 -4.87
CA ASN A 186 7.49 -25.66 -5.50
C ASN A 186 7.04 -26.81 -4.58
N LYS A 187 7.12 -26.62 -3.26
CA LYS A 187 6.71 -27.64 -2.28
C LYS A 187 5.21 -27.65 -1.99
N LEU A 188 4.43 -26.75 -2.59
CA LEU A 188 3.00 -26.66 -2.34
C LEU A 188 2.21 -27.54 -3.31
N LYS A 189 1.52 -28.54 -2.77
CA LYS A 189 0.56 -29.37 -3.53
C LYS A 189 -0.60 -28.56 -4.14
N ASN A 190 -0.91 -27.40 -3.57
CA ASN A 190 -1.96 -26.51 -4.06
C ASN A 190 -1.46 -25.05 -4.02
N LEU A 191 -1.14 -24.50 -5.20
CA LEU A 191 -0.66 -23.13 -5.37
C LEU A 191 -1.68 -22.07 -4.92
N GLY A 192 -2.98 -22.38 -4.98
CA GLY A 192 -4.04 -21.47 -4.50
C GLY A 192 -4.03 -21.27 -2.98
N LYS A 193 -3.38 -22.18 -2.22
CA LYS A 193 -3.17 -22.05 -0.76
C LYS A 193 -1.80 -21.47 -0.40
N ALA A 194 -1.03 -21.02 -1.38
CA ALA A 194 0.26 -20.38 -1.15
C ALA A 194 0.07 -19.08 -0.39
N SER A 195 0.54 -19.03 0.85
CA SER A 195 0.65 -17.80 1.61
C SER A 195 2.11 -17.50 1.93
N ARG A 196 2.41 -16.24 2.21
CA ARG A 196 3.75 -15.83 2.65
C ARG A 196 4.16 -16.68 3.86
N ASP A 197 3.30 -16.85 4.85
CA ASP A 197 3.62 -17.54 6.10
C ASP A 197 3.87 -19.06 5.94
N LYS A 198 3.44 -19.65 4.83
CA LYS A 198 3.62 -21.08 4.52
C LYS A 198 4.76 -21.36 3.53
N THR A 199 5.44 -20.32 3.05
CA THR A 199 6.49 -20.43 2.04
C THR A 199 7.79 -19.82 2.54
N LYS A 200 8.92 -20.45 2.20
CA LYS A 200 10.24 -19.94 2.55
C LYS A 200 10.68 -18.92 1.51
N ARG A 201 11.24 -17.80 1.98
CA ARG A 201 11.83 -16.79 1.10
C ARG A 201 13.00 -17.37 0.33
N LEU A 202 13.14 -16.98 -0.94
CA LEU A 202 14.27 -17.38 -1.76
C LEU A 202 15.56 -16.70 -1.24
N PRO A 203 16.71 -17.40 -1.22
CA PRO A 203 17.94 -16.88 -0.61
C PRO A 203 18.37 -15.52 -1.14
N PHE A 204 18.36 -15.31 -2.46
CA PHE A 204 18.75 -14.03 -3.07
C PHE A 204 17.94 -12.84 -2.54
N TRP A 205 16.64 -13.06 -2.32
CA TRP A 205 15.75 -12.01 -1.84
C TRP A 205 15.91 -11.76 -0.35
N GLN A 206 16.22 -12.81 0.42
CA GLN A 206 16.57 -12.65 1.83
C GLN A 206 17.88 -11.86 1.97
N GLN A 207 18.90 -12.18 1.17
CA GLN A 207 20.16 -11.43 1.15
C GLN A 207 19.95 -9.95 0.84
N PHE A 208 19.14 -9.61 -0.19
CA PHE A 208 18.83 -8.21 -0.48
C PHE A 208 18.09 -7.51 0.67
N ILE A 209 17.18 -8.21 1.35
CA ILE A 209 16.51 -7.67 2.55
C ILE A 209 17.50 -7.48 3.71
N ASP A 210 18.45 -8.38 3.88
CA ASP A 210 19.47 -8.31 4.94
C ASP A 210 20.40 -7.13 4.71
N GLU A 211 20.78 -6.84 3.45
CA GLU A 211 21.53 -5.63 3.06
C GLU A 211 20.76 -4.33 3.37
N VAL A 212 19.44 -4.34 3.19
CA VAL A 212 18.55 -3.23 3.59
C VAL A 212 18.41 -3.13 5.11
N GLY A 213 18.52 -4.26 5.82
CA GLY A 213 18.45 -4.35 7.27
C GLY A 213 17.03 -4.32 7.86
N SER A 214 15.99 -4.41 7.03
CA SER A 214 14.59 -4.43 7.49
C SER A 214 13.63 -4.92 6.40
N VAL A 215 12.44 -5.41 6.82
CA VAL A 215 11.31 -5.69 5.92
C VAL A 215 9.99 -5.39 6.62
N ILE A 216 9.22 -4.46 6.05
CA ILE A 216 7.95 -3.99 6.62
C ILE A 216 6.81 -4.34 5.67
N LYS A 217 5.97 -5.29 6.09
CA LYS A 217 4.79 -5.69 5.31
C LYS A 217 3.67 -4.68 5.53
N LEU A 218 3.31 -3.94 4.48
CA LEU A 218 2.15 -3.06 4.53
C LEU A 218 0.86 -3.87 4.64
N LYS A 219 0.08 -3.58 5.67
CA LYS A 219 -1.32 -4.00 5.77
C LYS A 219 -2.16 -2.86 5.20
N PRO A 220 -3.12 -3.12 4.30
CA PRO A 220 -4.07 -2.09 3.92
C PRO A 220 -4.65 -1.49 5.20
N THR A 221 -4.60 -0.17 5.34
CA THR A 221 -5.25 0.52 6.45
C THR A 221 -6.73 0.17 6.41
N THR A 222 -7.15 -0.65 7.37
CA THR A 222 -8.57 -0.97 7.58
C THR A 222 -9.28 0.14 8.34
N ASN A 223 -8.69 1.34 8.38
CA ASN A 223 -9.35 2.58 8.76
C ASN A 223 -10.40 2.94 7.69
N LYS A 224 -11.37 2.06 7.45
CA LYS A 224 -12.72 2.59 7.48
C LYS A 224 -12.83 3.13 8.88
N VAL A 225 -12.95 4.46 9.01
CA VAL A 225 -13.48 5.05 10.24
C VAL A 225 -14.64 4.15 10.61
N LYS A 226 -14.66 3.59 11.82
CA LYS A 226 -15.66 2.59 12.17
C LYS A 226 -17.06 3.10 11.73
N ASN A 227 -17.31 4.41 11.80
CA ASN A 227 -18.56 5.08 11.42
C ASN A 227 -18.89 4.84 9.93
N GLU A 228 -17.90 4.91 9.03
CA GLU A 228 -18.06 4.50 7.62
C GLU A 228 -18.37 3.00 7.48
N ALA A 229 -17.93 2.15 8.42
CA ALA A 229 -18.24 0.73 8.41
C ALA A 229 -19.71 0.47 8.80
N LEU A 230 -20.25 1.20 9.79
CA LEU A 230 -21.68 1.14 10.10
C LEU A 230 -22.51 1.69 8.94
N GLU A 231 -22.16 2.87 8.40
CA GLU A 231 -22.85 3.42 7.23
C GLU A 231 -22.78 2.50 6.02
N SER A 232 -21.64 1.85 5.78
CA SER A 232 -21.49 0.86 4.72
C SER A 232 -22.41 -0.35 4.95
N LYS A 233 -22.49 -0.84 6.19
CA LYS A 233 -23.37 -1.96 6.58
C LYS A 233 -24.84 -1.55 6.39
N THR A 234 -25.23 -0.34 6.79
CA THR A 234 -26.58 0.22 6.59
C THR A 234 -26.90 0.38 5.11
N LYS A 235 -25.98 0.93 4.31
CA LYS A 235 -26.15 1.05 2.85
C LYS A 235 -26.29 -0.32 2.18
N TRP A 236 -25.49 -1.30 2.58
CA TRP A 236 -25.60 -2.67 2.08
C TRP A 236 -26.95 -3.28 2.46
N PHE A 237 -27.37 -3.15 3.73
CA PHE A 237 -28.65 -3.66 4.23
C PHE A 237 -29.81 -3.04 3.45
N ASN A 238 -29.82 -1.72 3.31
CA ASN A 238 -30.86 -0.99 2.58
C ASN A 238 -30.91 -1.38 1.11
N LYS A 239 -29.75 -1.56 0.47
CA LYS A 239 -29.67 -1.85 -0.96
C LYS A 239 -30.01 -3.30 -1.30
N TYR A 240 -29.60 -4.25 -0.46
CA TYR A 240 -29.64 -5.67 -0.81
C TYR A 240 -30.54 -6.50 0.10
N ALA A 241 -30.58 -6.22 1.40
CA ALA A 241 -31.30 -7.06 2.35
C ALA A 241 -32.79 -6.70 2.45
N ILE A 242 -33.16 -5.41 2.39
CA ILE A 242 -34.57 -4.98 2.57
C ILE A 242 -35.50 -5.67 1.57
N LYS A 243 -35.13 -5.70 0.29
CA LYS A 243 -35.97 -6.33 -0.74
C LYS A 243 -36.19 -7.82 -0.46
N THR A 244 -35.14 -8.53 -0.06
CA THR A 244 -35.22 -9.95 0.28
C THR A 244 -36.06 -10.19 1.53
N LEU A 245 -35.90 -9.38 2.58
CA LEU A 245 -36.71 -9.48 3.79
C LEU A 245 -38.19 -9.22 3.49
N ALA A 246 -38.51 -8.23 2.66
CA ALA A 246 -39.88 -7.96 2.23
C ALA A 246 -40.47 -9.13 1.42
N GLN A 247 -39.69 -9.74 0.52
CA GLN A 247 -40.13 -10.94 -0.20
C GLN A 247 -40.41 -12.10 0.76
N LEU A 248 -39.53 -12.34 1.74
CA LEU A 248 -39.74 -13.40 2.73
C LEU A 248 -40.96 -13.13 3.61
N ALA A 249 -41.18 -11.88 4.02
CA ALA A 249 -42.35 -11.46 4.78
C ALA A 249 -43.65 -11.71 3.99
N LEU A 250 -43.69 -11.38 2.70
CA LEU A 250 -44.87 -11.61 1.87
C LEU A 250 -45.17 -13.10 1.63
N VAL A 251 -44.16 -13.97 1.64
CA VAL A 251 -44.32 -15.41 1.40
C VAL A 251 -44.61 -16.18 2.68
N TYR A 252 -43.91 -15.87 3.77
CA TYR A 252 -43.91 -16.65 5.01
C TYR A 252 -44.53 -15.92 6.21
N GLY A 253 -44.96 -14.67 6.03
CA GLY A 253 -45.46 -13.80 7.08
C GLY A 253 -44.34 -13.03 7.80
N ASP A 254 -44.70 -11.88 8.37
CA ASP A 254 -43.76 -11.00 9.09
C ASP A 254 -43.09 -11.72 10.28
N GLU A 255 -43.81 -12.64 10.93
CA GLU A 255 -43.35 -13.42 12.07
C GLU A 255 -42.11 -14.26 11.73
N TYR A 256 -42.02 -14.79 10.51
CA TYR A 256 -40.86 -15.54 10.05
C TYR A 256 -39.59 -14.69 10.04
N VAL A 257 -39.70 -13.45 9.56
CA VAL A 257 -38.58 -12.50 9.51
C VAL A 257 -38.18 -12.08 10.93
N LEU A 258 -39.16 -11.79 11.78
CA LEU A 258 -38.92 -11.42 13.18
C LEU A 258 -38.24 -12.55 13.97
N GLU A 259 -38.64 -13.80 13.76
CA GLU A 259 -38.03 -14.95 14.42
C GLU A 259 -36.60 -15.18 13.93
N SER A 260 -36.35 -15.00 12.63
CA SER A 260 -35.00 -15.05 12.05
C SER A 260 -34.08 -13.98 12.66
N ILE A 261 -34.60 -12.77 12.93
CA ILE A 261 -33.85 -11.72 13.62
C ILE A 261 -33.54 -12.13 15.07
N LYS A 262 -34.49 -12.76 15.79
CA LYS A 262 -34.23 -13.25 17.16
C LYS A 262 -33.15 -14.33 17.18
N GLN A 263 -33.20 -15.28 16.26
CA GLN A 263 -32.16 -16.30 16.12
C GLN A 263 -30.79 -15.68 15.80
N GLY A 264 -30.76 -14.68 14.92
CA GLY A 264 -29.55 -13.91 14.62
C GLY A 264 -29.00 -13.16 15.84
N LYS A 265 -29.87 -12.62 16.71
CA LYS A 265 -29.46 -12.00 17.98
C LYS A 265 -28.86 -13.01 18.94
N ALA A 266 -29.43 -14.21 19.03
CA ALA A 266 -28.95 -15.26 19.92
C ALA A 266 -27.58 -15.83 19.48
N SER A 267 -27.21 -15.69 18.20
CA SER A 267 -25.92 -16.16 17.67
C SER A 267 -24.81 -15.11 17.71
N LEU A 268 -25.07 -13.90 18.25
CA LEU A 268 -24.06 -12.86 18.39
C LEU A 268 -22.92 -13.32 19.31
N THR A 269 -21.69 -13.03 18.89
CA THR A 269 -20.49 -13.37 19.64
C THR A 269 -20.11 -12.26 20.62
N PRO A 270 -19.23 -12.52 21.62
CA PRO A 270 -18.70 -11.47 22.48
C PRO A 270 -18.02 -10.32 21.72
N LYS A 271 -17.47 -10.60 20.53
CA LYS A 271 -16.90 -9.57 19.65
C LYS A 271 -17.99 -8.65 19.09
N ASP A 272 -19.12 -9.21 18.67
CA ASP A 272 -20.24 -8.45 18.10
C ASP A 272 -20.87 -7.55 19.17
N HIS A 273 -21.02 -8.05 20.41
CA HIS A 273 -21.50 -7.23 21.53
C HIS A 273 -20.61 -6.03 21.82
N LYS A 274 -19.27 -6.21 21.84
CA LYS A 274 -18.33 -5.09 21.99
C LYS A 274 -18.45 -4.07 20.86
N GLU A 275 -18.69 -4.54 19.64
CA GLU A 275 -18.91 -3.66 18.49
C GLU A 275 -20.24 -2.89 18.62
N ILE A 276 -21.33 -3.54 19.05
CA ILE A 276 -22.63 -2.92 19.30
C ILE A 276 -22.56 -1.84 20.38
N GLU A 277 -21.89 -2.10 21.51
CA GLU A 277 -21.78 -1.11 22.60
C GLU A 277 -20.98 0.12 22.16
N TYR A 278 -19.90 -0.08 21.40
CA TYR A 278 -19.17 1.03 20.76
C TYR A 278 -20.11 1.86 19.85
N TRP A 279 -20.96 1.20 19.07
CA TRP A 279 -21.90 1.91 18.18
C TRP A 279 -22.95 2.70 18.95
N LYS A 280 -23.48 2.14 20.03
CA LYS A 280 -24.46 2.84 20.88
C LYS A 280 -23.85 4.06 21.55
N SER A 281 -22.59 4.02 21.98
CA SER A 281 -21.94 5.19 22.58
C SER A 281 -21.72 6.31 21.57
N GLU A 282 -21.36 5.99 20.33
CA GLU A 282 -21.13 6.98 19.25
C GLU A 282 -22.41 7.62 18.72
N ILE A 283 -23.55 6.91 18.74
CA ILE A 283 -24.84 7.48 18.28
C ILE A 283 -25.44 8.40 19.34
N ASN A 284 -25.18 8.14 20.62
CA ASN A 284 -25.73 8.89 21.74
C ASN A 284 -24.82 10.05 22.21
N SER A 285 -23.63 10.21 21.61
CA SER A 285 -22.68 11.32 21.84
C SER A 285 -22.87 12.43 20.82
#